data_AF-A0A211ZJ30-F1
#
_entry.id   AF-A0A211ZJ30-F1
#
_cell.length_a   1.000
_cell.length_b   1.000
_cell.length_c   1.000
_cell.angle_alpha   90.00
_cell.angle_beta   90.00
_cell.angle_gamma   90.00
#
_symmetry.space_group_name_H-M   'P 1'
#
loop_
_entity.id
_entity.type
_entity.pdbx_description
1 polymer ?
#
loop_
_entity_poly.entity_id
_entity_poly.type
_entity_poly.pdbx_seq_one_letter_code
_entity_poly.pdbx_strand_id
1 'polypeptide(L)'
;MRLGIVAGIVLLGMLAGCAPKPLPPAPTAEDLLAHGAKPIPRMDLLERLNDKTVYGTFSVDTNTDKAGDAWTEYFAPDGQLWYRDRRTTFRGRWYLPDGRDELCLSFREGEERCAKLYELSGTLQFISAAQGPYQGRAVSYADKTVDGDAEGFIPKKPEPRKRRQKK
;
A
#
# COMPACT_ATOMS: atom_id res chain seq x y z
N MET A 1 40.50 16.41 59.61
CA MET A 1 39.93 15.04 59.53
C MET A 1 38.72 15.08 58.62
N ARG A 2 38.82 14.34 57.50
CA ARG A 2 37.81 13.67 56.66
C ARG A 2 36.49 14.37 56.26
N LEU A 3 36.37 14.47 54.93
CA LEU A 3 35.20 14.77 54.10
C LEU A 3 33.98 13.88 54.37
N GLY A 4 32.80 14.36 53.96
CA GLY A 4 31.63 13.51 53.70
C GLY A 4 30.56 14.22 52.87
N ILE A 5 30.80 14.38 51.56
CA ILE A 5 29.76 14.75 50.58
C ILE A 5 28.87 13.53 50.38
N VAL A 6 27.58 13.63 50.72
CA VAL A 6 26.57 12.63 50.37
C VAL A 6 26.05 12.98 48.98
N ALA A 7 26.70 12.44 47.96
CA ALA A 7 26.20 12.46 46.59
C ALA A 7 25.10 11.39 46.46
N GLY A 8 23.85 11.85 46.36
CA GLY A 8 22.72 10.99 46.00
C GLY A 8 22.87 10.53 44.55
N ILE A 9 23.21 9.25 44.36
CA ILE A 9 23.17 8.59 43.06
C ILE A 9 21.70 8.34 42.72
N VAL A 10 21.13 9.17 41.86
CA VAL A 10 19.91 8.83 41.14
C VAL A 10 20.31 7.81 40.08
N LEU A 11 20.12 6.53 40.40
CA LEU A 11 20.13 5.45 39.41
C LEU A 11 18.92 5.65 38.48
N LEU A 12 19.11 6.41 37.40
CA LEU A 12 18.26 6.28 36.22
C LEU A 12 18.52 4.87 35.65
N GLY A 13 17.64 3.93 36.02
CA GLY A 13 17.52 2.66 35.34
C GLY A 13 17.14 2.95 33.88
N MET A 14 18.11 2.87 32.99
CA MET A 14 17.85 2.76 31.57
C MET A 14 17.15 1.43 31.35
N LEU A 15 15.82 1.46 31.27
CA LEU A 15 15.08 0.45 30.53
C LEU A 15 15.59 0.58 29.08
N ALA A 16 16.57 -0.24 28.73
CA ALA A 16 16.89 -0.54 27.35
C ALA A 16 15.69 -1.29 26.78
N GLY A 17 14.61 -0.56 26.51
CA GLY A 17 13.52 -1.04 25.68
C GLY A 17 14.16 -1.39 24.35
N CYS A 18 14.09 -2.67 23.97
CA CYS A 18 14.44 -3.13 22.65
C CYS A 18 13.56 -2.37 21.66
N ALA A 19 14.01 -1.21 21.19
CA ALA A 19 13.41 -0.58 20.04
C ALA A 19 13.52 -1.58 18.88
N PRO A 20 12.43 -1.81 18.12
CA PRO A 20 12.49 -2.67 16.96
C PRO A 20 13.66 -2.26 16.07
N LYS A 21 14.48 -3.23 15.66
CA LYS A 21 15.59 -3.00 14.72
C LYS A 21 15.00 -2.38 13.44
N PRO A 22 15.63 -1.36 12.83
CA PRO A 22 15.08 -0.71 11.64
C PRO A 22 14.62 -1.70 10.57
N LEU A 23 13.46 -1.45 9.97
CA LEU A 23 12.95 -2.27 8.88
C LEU A 23 13.95 -2.33 7.72
N PRO A 24 14.17 -3.52 7.12
CA PRO A 24 14.95 -3.61 5.89
C PRO A 24 14.20 -2.91 4.74
N PRO A 25 14.85 -2.65 3.58
CA PRO A 25 14.22 -1.95 2.45
C PRO A 25 12.97 -2.63 1.87
N ALA A 26 12.90 -3.96 1.93
CA ALA A 26 11.76 -4.76 1.51
C ALA A 26 11.40 -5.74 2.65
N PRO A 27 10.69 -5.26 3.69
CA PRO A 27 10.37 -6.04 4.88
C PRO A 27 9.43 -7.19 4.57
N THR A 28 9.55 -8.28 5.33
CA THR A 28 8.59 -9.38 5.26
C THR A 28 7.35 -9.09 6.13
N ALA A 29 6.34 -9.95 6.05
CA ALA A 29 5.21 -9.90 6.97
C ALA A 29 5.65 -10.01 8.44
N GLU A 30 6.61 -10.88 8.74
CA GLU A 30 7.16 -11.06 10.09
C GLU A 30 7.87 -9.79 10.58
N ASP A 31 8.67 -9.15 9.72
CA ASP A 31 9.32 -7.87 10.05
C ASP A 31 8.29 -6.80 10.38
N LEU A 32 7.23 -6.67 9.57
CA LEU A 32 6.15 -5.70 9.77
C LEU A 32 5.39 -5.98 11.07
N LEU A 33 5.03 -7.24 11.34
CA LEU A 33 4.33 -7.64 12.56
C LEU A 33 5.18 -7.35 13.81
N ALA A 34 6.49 -7.60 13.75
CA ALA A 34 7.42 -7.26 14.83
C ALA A 34 7.49 -5.75 15.11
N HIS A 35 7.11 -4.92 14.14
CA HIS A 35 7.01 -3.46 14.24
C HIS A 35 5.60 -2.98 14.59
N GLY A 36 4.67 -3.88 14.92
CA GLY A 36 3.31 -3.55 15.29
C GLY A 36 2.38 -3.27 14.11
N ALA A 37 2.75 -3.70 12.90
CA ALA A 37 1.84 -3.64 11.77
C ALA A 37 0.63 -4.55 12.01
N LYS A 38 -0.52 -4.15 11.48
CA LYS A 38 -1.77 -4.91 11.59
C LYS A 38 -2.12 -5.50 10.23
N PRO A 39 -2.36 -6.82 10.10
CA PRO A 39 -2.88 -7.36 8.86
C PRO A 39 -4.26 -6.77 8.58
N ILE A 40 -4.54 -6.47 7.31
CA ILE A 40 -5.86 -6.00 6.88
C ILE A 40 -6.61 -7.20 6.30
N PRO A 41 -7.65 -7.71 6.99
CA PRO A 41 -8.40 -8.87 6.53
C PRO A 41 -9.23 -8.53 5.29
N ARG A 42 -9.62 -9.57 4.54
CA ARG A 42 -10.39 -9.46 3.29
C ARG A 42 -11.54 -8.45 3.35
N MET A 43 -12.37 -8.51 4.40
CA MET A 43 -13.57 -7.68 4.49
C MET A 43 -13.24 -6.20 4.66
N ASP A 44 -12.18 -5.89 5.40
CA ASP A 44 -11.74 -4.51 5.65
C ASP A 44 -11.06 -3.91 4.41
N LEU A 45 -10.48 -4.73 3.53
CA LEU A 45 -9.91 -4.27 2.26
C LEU A 45 -10.94 -3.60 1.37
N LEU A 46 -12.14 -4.18 1.29
CA LEU A 46 -13.24 -3.62 0.52
C LEU A 46 -13.57 -2.21 1.03
N GLU A 47 -13.78 -2.06 2.33
CA GLU A 47 -14.14 -0.76 2.92
C GLU A 47 -13.02 0.27 2.78
N ARG A 48 -11.77 -0.16 2.90
CA ARG A 48 -10.61 0.75 2.87
C ARG A 48 -10.24 1.24 1.48
N LEU A 49 -10.51 0.46 0.43
CA LEU A 49 -10.04 0.79 -0.91
C LEU A 49 -11.18 1.16 -1.86
N ASN A 50 -12.39 0.65 -1.64
CA ASN A 50 -13.52 0.90 -2.52
C ASN A 50 -13.86 2.40 -2.61
N ASP A 51 -14.01 2.89 -3.85
CA ASP A 51 -14.21 4.30 -4.16
C ASP A 51 -13.09 5.21 -3.66
N LYS A 52 -11.83 4.75 -3.76
CA LYS A 52 -10.67 5.55 -3.32
C LYS A 52 -9.53 5.53 -4.31
N THR A 53 -8.82 6.65 -4.34
CA THR A 53 -7.53 6.80 -5.01
C THR A 53 -6.40 6.61 -4.00
N VAL A 54 -5.49 5.70 -4.30
CA VAL A 54 -4.33 5.32 -3.48
C VAL A 54 -3.06 5.78 -4.18
N TYR A 55 -2.19 6.44 -3.43
CA TYR A 55 -0.90 6.89 -3.89
C TYR A 55 0.18 6.07 -3.20
N GLY A 56 1.06 5.48 -3.98
CA GLY A 56 2.09 4.62 -3.44
C GLY A 56 3.42 4.72 -4.15
N THR A 57 4.39 4.02 -3.60
CA THR A 57 5.78 3.99 -4.05
C THR A 57 6.27 2.56 -4.07
N PHE A 58 7.03 2.18 -5.10
CA PHE A 58 7.68 0.89 -5.19
C PHE A 58 8.82 0.76 -4.18
N SER A 59 8.92 -0.38 -3.50
CA SER A 59 9.99 -0.70 -2.55
C SER A 59 11.10 -1.54 -3.15
N VAL A 60 10.85 -2.13 -4.32
CA VAL A 60 11.78 -3.03 -5.03
C VAL A 60 11.88 -2.64 -6.49
N ASP A 61 12.99 -3.02 -7.11
CA ASP A 61 13.11 -2.94 -8.57
C ASP A 61 12.25 -4.03 -9.21
N THR A 62 11.31 -3.63 -10.05
CA THR A 62 10.57 -4.55 -10.91
C THR A 62 11.22 -4.56 -12.31
N ASN A 63 10.68 -5.36 -13.22
CA ASN A 63 11.15 -5.36 -14.62
C ASN A 63 10.91 -4.00 -15.31
N THR A 64 10.00 -3.18 -14.78
CA THR A 64 9.51 -1.96 -15.44
C THR A 64 9.68 -0.69 -14.63
N ASP A 65 9.81 -0.80 -13.31
CA ASP A 65 9.78 0.30 -12.34
C ASP A 65 10.91 0.10 -11.33
N LYS A 66 11.47 1.20 -10.82
CA LYS A 66 12.55 1.15 -9.82
C LYS A 66 12.02 1.34 -8.41
N ALA A 67 12.77 0.88 -7.41
CA ALA A 67 12.52 1.27 -6.03
C ALA A 67 12.54 2.81 -5.90
N GLY A 68 11.52 3.37 -5.25
CA GLY A 68 11.28 4.80 -5.15
C GLY A 68 10.40 5.38 -6.27
N ASP A 69 10.01 4.60 -7.27
CA ASP A 69 9.09 5.05 -8.31
C ASP A 69 7.66 5.13 -7.76
N ALA A 70 6.98 6.25 -8.00
CA ALA A 70 5.63 6.49 -7.55
C ALA A 70 4.61 5.86 -8.51
N TRP A 71 3.51 5.39 -7.96
CA TRP A 71 2.32 4.91 -8.67
C TRP A 71 1.05 5.47 -8.04
N THR A 72 -0.04 5.46 -8.80
CA THR A 72 -1.36 5.86 -8.32
C THR A 72 -2.41 4.89 -8.84
N GLU A 73 -3.27 4.41 -7.96
CA GLU A 73 -4.33 3.45 -8.31
C GLU A 73 -5.69 3.94 -7.81
N TYR A 74 -6.70 3.96 -8.66
CA TYR A 74 -8.08 4.21 -8.27
C TYR A 74 -8.89 2.93 -8.33
N PHE A 75 -9.51 2.58 -7.20
CA PHE A 75 -10.37 1.40 -7.02
C PHE A 75 -11.84 1.83 -7.13
N ALA A 76 -12.48 1.61 -8.28
CA ALA A 76 -13.89 1.96 -8.41
C ALA A 76 -14.81 0.98 -7.69
N PRO A 77 -16.03 1.45 -7.33
CA PRO A 77 -17.11 0.64 -6.79
C PRO A 77 -17.53 -0.58 -7.62
N ASP A 78 -17.29 -0.57 -8.93
CA ASP A 78 -17.69 -1.62 -9.87
C ASP A 78 -16.62 -2.72 -10.03
N GLY A 79 -15.56 -2.70 -9.22
CA GLY A 79 -14.43 -3.63 -9.31
C GLY A 79 -13.40 -3.25 -10.39
N GLN A 80 -13.62 -2.16 -11.14
CA GLN A 80 -12.62 -1.65 -12.06
C GLN A 80 -11.49 -0.96 -11.29
N LEU A 81 -10.26 -1.13 -11.79
CA LEU A 81 -9.12 -0.34 -11.34
C LEU A 81 -8.55 0.48 -12.49
N TRP A 82 -7.99 1.63 -12.15
CA TRP A 82 -7.11 2.39 -13.04
C TRP A 82 -5.80 2.62 -12.31
N TYR A 83 -4.71 2.28 -12.97
CA TYR A 83 -3.37 2.36 -12.42
C TYR A 83 -2.51 3.25 -13.30
N ARG A 84 -1.72 4.11 -12.70
CA ARG A 84 -0.79 5.01 -13.37
C ARG A 84 0.58 4.90 -12.75
N ASP A 85 1.57 4.70 -13.59
CA ASP A 85 2.97 4.84 -13.27
C ASP A 85 3.61 5.90 -14.17
N ARG A 86 4.95 5.97 -14.18
CA ARG A 86 5.71 6.90 -15.00
C ARG A 86 5.58 6.66 -16.50
N ARG A 87 5.11 5.50 -16.94
CA ARG A 87 5.04 5.10 -18.35
C ARG A 87 3.69 5.42 -18.94
N THR A 88 2.61 5.00 -18.28
CA THR A 88 1.26 5.13 -18.81
C THR A 88 0.18 4.93 -17.75
N THR A 89 -1.06 5.19 -18.15
CA THR A 89 -2.25 4.71 -17.43
C THR A 89 -2.71 3.38 -18.02
N PHE A 90 -3.09 2.45 -17.15
CA PHE A 90 -3.66 1.16 -17.46
C PHE A 90 -5.04 1.04 -16.82
N ARG A 91 -5.91 0.26 -17.46
CA ARG A 91 -7.21 -0.12 -16.90
C ARG A 91 -7.17 -1.61 -16.61
N GLY A 92 -7.67 -2.01 -15.46
CA GLY A 92 -7.73 -3.40 -15.04
C GLY A 92 -8.98 -3.72 -14.25
N ARG A 93 -8.91 -4.85 -13.54
CA ARG A 93 -9.90 -5.30 -12.58
C ARG A 93 -9.21 -5.76 -11.31
N TRP A 94 -9.74 -5.34 -10.17
CA TRP A 94 -9.33 -5.85 -8.88
C TRP A 94 -10.39 -6.81 -8.37
N TYR A 95 -9.99 -7.80 -7.58
CA TYR A 95 -10.91 -8.72 -6.95
C TYR A 95 -10.26 -9.38 -5.73
N LEU A 96 -11.11 -9.98 -4.90
CA LEU A 96 -10.70 -10.74 -3.72
C LEU A 96 -11.01 -12.22 -3.96
N PRO A 97 -10.00 -13.10 -4.18
CA PRO A 97 -10.25 -14.52 -4.45
C PRO A 97 -10.88 -15.21 -3.26
N ASP A 98 -11.91 -16.04 -3.46
CA ASP A 98 -12.63 -16.68 -2.36
C ASP A 98 -11.71 -17.49 -1.43
N GLY A 99 -11.91 -17.33 -0.12
CA GLY A 99 -11.11 -18.02 0.91
C GLY A 99 -9.66 -17.52 1.05
N ARG A 100 -9.27 -16.43 0.36
CA ARG A 100 -7.94 -15.80 0.48
C ARG A 100 -8.05 -14.37 0.99
N ASP A 101 -7.13 -14.01 1.89
CA ASP A 101 -6.94 -12.66 2.43
C ASP A 101 -5.95 -11.85 1.57
N GLU A 102 -6.18 -11.85 0.25
CA GLU A 102 -5.28 -11.23 -0.73
C GLU A 102 -6.08 -10.36 -1.70
N LEU A 103 -5.55 -9.17 -1.98
CA LEU A 103 -6.02 -8.31 -3.05
C LEU A 103 -5.32 -8.71 -4.34
N CYS A 104 -6.08 -9.15 -5.34
CA CYS A 104 -5.55 -9.51 -6.64
C CYS A 104 -5.94 -8.47 -7.69
N LEU A 105 -4.96 -8.03 -8.47
CA LEU A 105 -5.06 -7.04 -9.51
C LEU A 105 -4.72 -7.69 -10.85
N SER A 106 -5.56 -7.48 -11.85
CA SER A 106 -5.30 -7.91 -13.23
C SER A 106 -5.41 -6.70 -14.16
N PHE A 107 -4.28 -6.32 -14.76
CA PHE A 107 -4.22 -5.25 -15.76
C PHE A 107 -4.42 -5.79 -17.18
N ARG A 108 -4.11 -7.07 -17.37
CA ARG A 108 -4.24 -7.84 -18.61
C ARG A 108 -4.55 -9.29 -18.26
N GLU A 109 -5.17 -9.99 -19.19
CA GLU A 109 -5.41 -11.43 -19.06
C GLU A 109 -4.06 -12.16 -18.86
N GLY A 110 -3.98 -12.99 -17.82
CA GLY A 110 -2.76 -13.71 -17.44
C GLY A 110 -1.72 -12.90 -16.64
N GLU A 111 -1.91 -11.59 -16.44
CA GLU A 111 -1.01 -10.73 -15.64
C GLU A 111 -1.62 -10.40 -14.28
N GLU A 112 -1.87 -11.42 -13.47
CA GLU A 112 -2.38 -11.27 -12.11
C GLU A 112 -1.27 -10.98 -11.11
N ARG A 113 -1.51 -10.02 -10.21
CA ARG A 113 -0.64 -9.71 -9.08
C ARG A 113 -1.47 -9.68 -7.81
N CYS A 114 -1.14 -10.54 -6.85
CA CYS A 114 -1.81 -10.59 -5.55
C CYS A 114 -0.90 -10.07 -4.44
N ALA A 115 -1.48 -9.35 -3.49
CA ALA A 115 -0.79 -8.85 -2.31
C ALA A 115 -1.61 -9.02 -1.04
N LYS A 116 -0.93 -9.29 0.07
CA LYS A 116 -1.48 -9.14 1.42
C LYS A 116 -1.15 -7.74 1.92
N LEU A 117 -2.13 -7.07 2.52
CA LEU A 117 -1.93 -5.72 3.01
C LEU A 117 -1.75 -5.71 4.52
N TYR A 118 -0.83 -4.88 4.97
CA TYR A 118 -0.59 -4.59 6.38
C TYR A 118 -0.64 -3.08 6.57
N GLU A 119 -1.22 -2.62 7.67
CA GLU A 119 -1.15 -1.23 8.07
C GLU A 119 -0.06 -1.04 9.12
N LEU A 120 0.89 -0.17 8.85
CA LEU A 120 1.91 0.25 9.81
C LEU A 120 1.92 1.78 9.88
N SER A 121 1.55 2.34 11.03
CA SER A 121 1.56 3.79 11.27
C SER A 121 0.80 4.61 10.21
N GLY A 122 -0.32 4.10 9.73
CA GLY A 122 -1.15 4.74 8.68
C GLY A 122 -0.67 4.52 7.24
N THR A 123 0.44 3.81 7.05
CA THR A 123 0.93 3.38 5.73
C THR A 123 0.44 1.97 5.42
N LEU A 124 -0.12 1.77 4.23
CA LEU A 124 -0.45 0.45 3.71
C LEU A 124 0.79 -0.18 3.08
N GLN A 125 1.14 -1.37 3.51
CA GLN A 125 2.28 -2.15 3.01
C GLN A 125 1.74 -3.30 2.15
N PHE A 126 2.20 -3.42 0.90
CA PHE A 126 1.75 -4.44 -0.04
C PHE A 126 2.78 -5.57 -0.10
N ILE A 127 2.50 -6.66 0.61
CA ILE A 127 3.34 -7.86 0.62
C ILE A 127 2.97 -8.75 -0.56
N SER A 128 3.91 -9.04 -1.47
CA SER A 128 3.63 -9.88 -2.63
C SER A 128 3.26 -11.31 -2.21
N ALA A 129 2.14 -11.79 -2.73
CA ALA A 129 1.71 -13.19 -2.63
C ALA A 129 2.13 -14.03 -3.85
N ALA A 130 2.72 -13.42 -4.87
CA ALA A 130 3.16 -14.11 -6.09
C ALA A 130 4.42 -14.96 -5.84
N GLN A 131 4.58 -16.03 -6.61
CA GLN A 131 5.81 -16.83 -6.62
C GLN A 131 6.95 -16.04 -7.29
N GLY A 132 8.15 -16.11 -6.72
CA GLY A 132 9.34 -15.43 -7.28
C GLY A 132 10.19 -14.74 -6.22
N PRO A 133 11.14 -13.87 -6.62
CA PRO A 133 12.15 -13.30 -5.71
C PRO A 133 11.57 -12.36 -4.64
N TYR A 134 10.34 -11.88 -4.83
CA TYR A 134 9.67 -10.96 -3.92
C TYR A 134 8.55 -11.59 -3.08
N GLN A 135 8.35 -12.91 -3.20
CA GLN A 135 7.33 -13.62 -2.44
C GLN A 135 7.50 -13.36 -0.95
N GLY A 136 6.43 -12.94 -0.29
CA GLY A 136 6.41 -12.66 1.15
C GLY A 136 7.10 -11.36 1.56
N ARG A 137 7.48 -10.50 0.60
CA ARG A 137 8.15 -9.21 0.86
C ARG A 137 7.30 -8.03 0.41
N ALA A 138 7.48 -6.89 1.07
CA ALA A 138 6.88 -5.64 0.64
C ALA A 138 7.45 -5.22 -0.71
N VAL A 139 6.57 -5.08 -1.69
CA VAL A 139 6.93 -4.62 -3.05
C VAL A 139 6.57 -3.18 -3.30
N SER A 140 5.63 -2.65 -2.51
CA SER A 140 5.25 -1.24 -2.50
C SER A 140 4.59 -0.88 -1.18
N TYR A 141 4.47 0.42 -0.95
CA TYR A 141 3.67 0.97 0.14
C TYR A 141 2.84 2.14 -0.37
N ALA A 142 1.73 2.44 0.32
CA ALA A 142 0.91 3.62 0.09
C ALA A 142 0.78 4.40 1.38
N ASP A 143 1.15 5.67 1.33
CA ASP A 143 1.13 6.61 2.46
C ASP A 143 -0.03 7.60 2.39
N LYS A 144 -0.80 7.57 1.29
CA LYS A 144 -1.94 8.46 1.09
C LYS A 144 -3.08 7.75 0.37
N THR A 145 -4.28 7.98 0.89
CA THR A 145 -5.54 7.55 0.30
C THR A 145 -6.52 8.72 0.30
N VAL A 146 -7.27 8.89 -0.78
CA VAL A 146 -8.25 9.96 -0.96
C VAL A 146 -9.55 9.36 -1.47
N ASP A 147 -10.68 9.90 -1.00
CA ASP A 147 -12.00 9.46 -1.45
C ASP A 147 -12.26 9.86 -2.92
N GLY A 148 -12.90 8.95 -3.64
CA GLY A 148 -13.25 9.07 -5.05
C GLY A 148 -12.05 9.01 -6.00
N ASP A 149 -12.35 9.30 -7.27
CA ASP A 149 -11.37 9.43 -8.34
C ASP A 149 -10.72 10.83 -8.32
N ALA A 150 -9.71 10.99 -7.46
CA ALA A 150 -8.99 12.25 -7.28
C ALA A 150 -8.19 12.67 -8.53
N GLU A 151 -7.94 11.72 -9.43
CA GLU A 151 -7.04 11.85 -10.56
C GLU A 151 -7.76 11.92 -11.92
N GLY A 152 -9.09 11.80 -11.94
CA GLY A 152 -9.90 11.82 -13.14
C GLY A 152 -9.69 10.62 -14.07
N PHE A 153 -9.36 9.46 -13.50
CA PHE A 153 -9.21 8.18 -14.19
C PHE A 153 -10.47 7.69 -14.90
N ILE A 154 -11.65 7.98 -14.36
CA ILE A 154 -12.92 7.57 -14.94
C ILE A 154 -13.17 8.43 -16.20
N PRO A 155 -13.40 7.81 -17.37
CA PRO A 155 -13.86 8.54 -18.54
C PRO A 155 -15.13 9.31 -18.16
N LYS A 156 -15.09 10.65 -18.25
CA LYS A 156 -16.29 11.47 -18.06
C LYS A 156 -17.41 10.86 -18.91
N LYS A 157 -18.59 10.66 -18.31
CA LYS A 157 -19.78 10.26 -19.08
C LYS A 157 -19.84 11.15 -20.31
N PRO A 158 -20.04 10.59 -21.52
CA PRO A 158 -20.07 11.39 -22.73
C PRO A 158 -21.09 12.52 -22.52
N GLU A 159 -20.66 13.77 -22.72
CA GLU A 159 -21.57 14.90 -22.69
C GLU A 159 -22.75 14.59 -23.62
N PRO A 160 -24.00 14.79 -23.17
CA PRO A 160 -25.15 14.57 -24.03
C PRO A 160 -24.96 15.44 -25.27
N ARG A 161 -24.79 14.79 -26.44
CA ARG A 161 -24.66 15.49 -27.72
C ARG A 161 -25.87 16.42 -27.85
N LYS A 162 -25.64 17.74 -27.73
CA LYS A 162 -26.64 18.74 -28.11
C LYS A 162 -27.00 18.42 -29.56
N ARG A 163 -28.20 17.88 -29.80
CA ARG A 163 -28.74 17.70 -31.14
C ARG A 163 -28.67 19.08 -31.80
N ARG A 164 -27.77 19.25 -32.77
CA ARG A 164 -27.82 20.41 -33.66
C ARG A 164 -29.21 20.35 -34.31
N GLN A 165 -30.11 21.23 -33.88
CA GLN A 165 -31.31 21.51 -34.65
C GLN A 165 -30.80 22.05 -36.00
N LYS A 166 -30.95 21.25 -37.05
CA LYS A 166 -30.88 21.78 -38.41
C LYS A 166 -32.02 22.79 -38.52
N LYS A 167 -31.66 24.07 -38.71
CA LYS A 167 -32.56 25.06 -39.28
C LYS A 167 -32.78 24.76 -40.75
#